data_AF-A0A951DZI6-F1
#
_entry.id   AF-A0A951DZI6-F1
#
_cell.length_a   1.000
_cell.length_b   1.000
_cell.length_c   1.000
_cell.angle_alpha   90.00
_cell.angle_beta   90.00
_cell.angle_gamma   90.00
#
_symmetry.space_group_name_H-M   'P 1'
#
loop_
_entity.id
_entity.type
_entity.pdbx_description
1 polymer ?
#
loop_
_entity_poly.entity_id
_entity_poly.type
_entity_poly.pdbx_seq_one_letter_code
_entity_poly.pdbx_strand_id
1 'polypeptide(L)'
;MEPALEARLDELVRRRDDLSKALSAGALSGGDFAKLSKEYSELSPIVEGIEELRRAQSELAPAEEMAKTDGDPEVKALAEDEMQSLKERLPELELTVKTALLPKDEDDERNAI
;
A
#
# COMPACT_ATOMS: atom_id res chain seq x y z
N MET A 1 -12.21 1.65 -5.50
CA MET A 1 -11.19 2.67 -5.80
C MET A 1 -11.40 3.19 -7.21
N GLU A 2 -11.07 4.47 -7.50
CA GLU A 2 -11.16 5.00 -8.86
C GLU A 2 -10.13 4.33 -9.79
N PRO A 3 -10.49 4.01 -11.05
CA PRO A 3 -9.60 3.27 -11.96
C PRO A 3 -8.30 4.04 -12.27
N ALA A 4 -8.35 5.38 -12.28
CA ALA A 4 -7.17 6.22 -12.48
C ALA A 4 -6.20 6.17 -11.28
N LEU A 5 -6.73 6.04 -10.06
CA LEU A 5 -5.92 5.91 -8.86
C LEU A 5 -5.20 4.56 -8.86
N GLU A 6 -5.92 3.47 -9.14
CA GLU A 6 -5.34 2.12 -9.21
C GLU A 6 -4.17 2.05 -10.21
N ALA A 7 -4.34 2.64 -11.40
CA ALA A 7 -3.30 2.69 -12.42
C ALA A 7 -2.02 3.42 -11.93
N ARG A 8 -2.17 4.47 -11.12
CA ARG A 8 -1.02 5.18 -10.51
C ARG A 8 -0.34 4.32 -9.46
N LEU A 9 -1.09 3.57 -8.64
CA LEU A 9 -0.51 2.65 -7.66
C LEU A 9 0.31 1.55 -8.37
N ASP A 10 -0.22 0.98 -9.44
CA ASP A 10 0.47 -0.01 -10.26
C ASP A 10 1.77 0.53 -10.87
N GLU A 11 1.78 1.78 -11.33
CA GLU A 11 2.98 2.41 -11.86
C GLU A 11 4.10 2.51 -10.81
N LEU A 12 3.77 2.90 -9.58
CA LEU A 12 4.73 3.01 -8.48
C LEU A 12 5.29 1.65 -8.05
N VAL A 13 4.42 0.64 -7.92
CA VAL A 13 4.83 -0.74 -7.61
C VAL A 13 5.77 -1.25 -8.70
N ARG A 14 5.40 -1.07 -9.97
CA ARG A 14 6.22 -1.46 -11.11
C ARG A 14 7.56 -0.74 -11.14
N ARG A 15 7.58 0.56 -10.84
CA ARG A 15 8.81 1.35 -10.78
C ARG A 15 9.75 0.82 -9.70
N ARG A 16 9.25 0.55 -8.49
CA ARG A 16 10.05 -0.07 -7.42
C ARG A 16 10.62 -1.43 -7.84
N ASP A 17 9.83 -2.26 -8.50
CA ASP A 17 10.27 -3.56 -9.00
C ASP A 17 11.40 -3.45 -10.02
N ASP A 18 11.26 -2.53 -10.96
CA ASP A 18 12.26 -2.30 -11.99
C ASP A 18 13.57 -1.77 -11.38
N LEU A 19 13.49 -0.90 -10.37
CA LEU A 19 14.64 -0.44 -9.58
C LEU A 19 15.29 -1.59 -8.81
N SER A 20 14.50 -2.44 -8.14
CA SER A 20 15.01 -3.62 -7.42
C SER A 20 15.77 -4.55 -8.36
N LYS A 21 15.22 -4.83 -9.55
CA LYS A 21 15.87 -5.66 -10.57
C LYS A 21 17.18 -5.03 -11.04
N ALA A 22 17.17 -3.73 -11.37
CA ALA A 22 18.35 -3.01 -11.82
C ALA A 22 19.48 -3.03 -10.76
N LEU A 23 19.15 -2.80 -9.48
CA LEU A 23 20.10 -2.86 -8.38
C LEU A 23 20.68 -4.26 -8.17
N SER A 24 19.86 -5.31 -8.36
CA SER A 24 20.31 -6.70 -8.21
C SER A 24 21.15 -7.22 -9.39
N ALA A 25 21.08 -6.59 -10.56
CA ALA A 25 21.77 -7.03 -11.79
C ALA A 25 23.29 -6.83 -11.77
N GLY A 26 23.84 -6.04 -10.84
CA GLY A 26 25.29 -5.91 -10.62
C GLY A 26 26.09 -5.21 -11.74
N ALA A 27 25.43 -4.69 -12.78
CA ALA A 27 26.06 -4.07 -13.95
C ALA A 27 26.12 -2.52 -13.89
N LEU A 28 25.75 -1.92 -12.76
CA LEU A 28 25.64 -0.47 -12.60
C LEU A 28 26.98 0.17 -12.22
N SER A 29 27.25 1.37 -12.76
CA SER A 29 28.34 2.21 -12.28
C SER A 29 28.05 2.71 -10.85
N GLY A 30 29.07 3.07 -10.07
CA GLY A 30 28.85 3.52 -8.68
C GLY A 30 27.94 4.76 -8.56
N GLY A 31 27.99 5.67 -9.54
CA GLY A 31 27.11 6.84 -9.58
C GLY A 31 25.65 6.50 -9.93
N ASP A 32 25.44 5.54 -10.82
CA ASP A 32 24.08 5.09 -11.18
C ASP A 32 23.47 4.23 -10.07
N PHE A 33 24.28 3.40 -9.41
CA PHE A 33 23.86 2.62 -8.26
C PHE A 33 23.34 3.53 -7.14
N ALA A 34 24.11 4.55 -6.74
CA ALA A 34 23.69 5.47 -5.67
C ALA A 34 22.38 6.21 -5.99
N LYS A 35 22.17 6.61 -7.26
CA LYS A 35 20.93 7.26 -7.70
C LYS A 35 19.73 6.31 -7.63
N LEU A 36 19.87 5.11 -8.19
CA LEU A 36 18.79 4.12 -8.20
C LEU A 36 18.48 3.59 -6.80
N SER A 37 19.48 3.43 -5.94
CA SER A 37 19.26 3.07 -4.53
C SER A 37 18.48 4.15 -3.79
N LYS A 38 18.79 5.42 -4.01
CA LYS A 38 18.04 6.53 -3.41
C LYS A 38 16.59 6.51 -3.87
N GLU A 39 16.34 6.40 -5.17
CA GLU A 39 14.99 6.34 -5.73
C GLU A 39 14.21 5.12 -5.19
N TYR A 40 14.85 3.96 -5.11
CA TYR A 40 14.25 2.75 -4.55
C TYR A 40 13.82 2.98 -3.10
N SER A 41 14.72 3.52 -2.26
CA SER A 41 14.41 3.80 -0.85
C SER A 41 13.32 4.85 -0.67
N GLU A 42 13.18 5.82 -1.58
CA GLU A 42 12.09 6.79 -1.55
C GLU A 42 10.73 6.15 -1.91
N LEU A 43 10.72 5.18 -2.83
CA LEU A 43 9.50 4.47 -3.25
C LEU A 43 9.09 3.33 -2.31
N SER A 44 10.04 2.72 -1.59
CA SER A 44 9.80 1.61 -0.67
C SER A 44 8.61 1.86 0.29
N PRO A 45 8.59 2.92 1.11
CA PRO A 45 7.49 3.13 2.07
C PRO A 45 6.14 3.37 1.38
N ILE A 46 6.14 3.95 0.18
CA ILE A 46 4.91 4.17 -0.60
C ILE A 46 4.36 2.84 -1.10
N VAL A 47 5.22 1.99 -1.67
CA VAL A 47 4.83 0.68 -2.17
C VAL A 47 4.43 -0.27 -1.04
N GLU A 48 5.09 -0.21 0.11
CA GLU A 48 4.70 -0.95 1.31
C GLU A 48 3.26 -0.58 1.75
N GLY A 49 2.92 0.71 1.77
CA GLY A 49 1.55 1.16 2.06
C GLY A 49 0.52 0.70 1.02
N ILE A 50 0.89 0.67 -0.26
CA ILE A 50 0.04 0.13 -1.35
C ILE A 50 -0.20 -1.37 -1.16
N GLU A 51 0.85 -2.14 -0.87
CA GLU A 51 0.77 -3.58 -0.63
C GLU A 51 -0.08 -3.88 0.60
N GLU A 52 0.06 -3.12 1.69
CA GLU A 52 -0.76 -3.24 2.89
C GLU A 52 -2.25 -2.93 2.61
N LEU A 53 -2.53 -1.85 1.89
CA LEU A 53 -3.89 -1.49 1.48
C LEU A 53 -4.54 -2.62 0.66
N ARG A 54 -3.85 -3.12 -0.36
CA ARG A 54 -4.33 -4.22 -1.21
C ARG A 54 -4.55 -5.50 -0.42
N ARG A 55 -3.65 -5.80 0.51
CA ARG A 55 -3.79 -6.95 1.41
C ARG A 55 -5.03 -6.83 2.27
N ALA A 56 -5.23 -5.70 2.97
CA ALA A 56 -6.41 -5.46 3.79
C ALA A 56 -7.71 -5.53 2.96
N GLN A 57 -7.71 -5.02 1.72
CA GLN A 57 -8.85 -5.14 0.80
C GLN A 57 -9.15 -6.59 0.44
N SER A 58 -8.10 -7.40 0.21
CA SER A 58 -8.24 -8.82 -0.11
C SER A 58 -8.67 -9.69 1.08
N GLU A 59 -8.34 -9.28 2.30
CA GLU A 59 -8.70 -9.97 3.54
C GLU A 59 -10.15 -9.69 3.98
N LEU A 60 -10.69 -8.53 3.60
CA LEU A 60 -12.05 -8.13 4.00
C LEU A 60 -13.12 -9.09 3.50
N ALA A 61 -13.10 -9.47 2.21
CA ALA A 61 -14.13 -10.33 1.65
C ALA A 61 -14.18 -11.73 2.31
N PRO A 62 -13.05 -12.45 2.48
CA PRO A 62 -13.01 -13.68 3.26
C PRO A 62 -13.50 -13.53 4.71
N ALA A 63 -13.11 -12.46 5.41
CA ALA A 63 -13.55 -12.20 6.78
C ALA A 63 -15.08 -11.98 6.84
N GLU A 64 -15.63 -11.21 5.89
CA GLU A 64 -17.07 -11.01 5.76
C GLU A 64 -17.84 -12.30 5.46
N GLU A 65 -17.30 -13.15 4.59
CA GLU A 65 -17.90 -14.45 4.29
C GLU A 65 -17.91 -15.34 5.53
N MET A 66 -16.77 -15.42 6.22
CA MET A 66 -16.62 -16.25 7.43
C MET A 66 -17.58 -15.82 8.54
N ALA A 67 -17.73 -14.52 8.78
CA ALA A 67 -18.69 -13.96 9.74
C ALA A 67 -20.14 -14.33 9.42
N LYS A 68 -20.49 -14.49 8.13
CA LYS A 68 -21.85 -14.80 7.67
C LYS A 68 -22.15 -16.29 7.59
N THR A 69 -21.14 -17.18 7.60
CA THR A 69 -21.36 -18.64 7.48
C THR A 69 -22.05 -19.21 8.72
N ASP A 70 -22.86 -20.26 8.63
CA ASP A 70 -23.37 -20.96 9.82
C ASP A 70 -22.31 -21.92 10.39
N GLY A 71 -21.29 -21.34 11.03
CA GLY A 71 -20.17 -22.03 11.66
C GLY A 71 -20.13 -21.94 13.18
N ASP A 72 -18.99 -22.35 13.74
CA ASP A 72 -18.72 -22.27 15.18
C ASP A 72 -18.83 -20.81 15.68
N PRO A 73 -19.53 -20.54 16.81
CA PRO A 73 -19.71 -19.19 17.35
C PRO A 73 -18.41 -18.45 17.70
N GLU A 74 -17.37 -19.16 18.15
CA GLU A 74 -16.09 -18.53 18.48
C GLU A 74 -15.35 -18.10 17.20
N VAL A 75 -15.43 -18.93 16.15
CA VAL A 75 -14.87 -18.62 14.82
C VAL A 75 -15.59 -17.43 14.20
N LYS A 76 -16.93 -17.35 14.33
CA LYS A 76 -17.71 -16.19 13.90
C LYS A 76 -17.26 -14.91 14.60
N ALA A 77 -17.16 -14.95 15.94
CA ALA A 77 -16.78 -13.76 16.72
C ALA A 77 -15.39 -13.25 16.32
N LEU A 78 -14.44 -14.15 16.05
CA LEU A 78 -13.11 -13.79 15.55
C LEU A 78 -13.17 -13.14 14.15
N ALA A 79 -13.96 -13.71 13.24
CA ALA A 79 -14.14 -13.15 11.90
C ALA A 79 -14.86 -11.80 11.92
N GLU A 80 -15.82 -11.59 12.83
CA GLU A 80 -16.49 -10.31 13.03
C GLU A 80 -15.52 -9.23 13.54
N ASP A 81 -14.65 -9.57 14.49
CA ASP A 81 -13.61 -8.67 15.01
C ASP A 81 -12.57 -8.32 13.92
N GLU A 82 -12.11 -9.31 13.16
CA GLU A 82 -11.21 -9.10 12.03
C GLU A 82 -11.85 -8.22 10.94
N MET A 83 -13.10 -8.52 10.56
CA MET A 83 -13.86 -7.71 9.62
C MET A 83 -13.98 -6.25 10.11
N GLN A 84 -14.28 -6.04 11.39
CA GLN A 84 -14.43 -4.71 11.97
C GLN A 84 -13.09 -3.95 11.96
N SER A 85 -12.01 -4.60 12.37
CA SER A 85 -10.65 -4.04 12.33
C SER A 85 -10.24 -3.66 10.91
N LEU A 86 -10.51 -4.51 9.91
CA LEU A 86 -10.25 -4.21 8.51
C LEU A 86 -11.06 -3.01 8.01
N LYS A 87 -12.34 -2.90 8.39
CA LYS A 87 -13.20 -1.75 8.05
C LYS A 87 -12.71 -0.44 8.64
N GLU A 88 -12.07 -0.48 9.80
CA GLU A 88 -11.48 0.69 10.47
C GLU A 88 -10.15 1.10 9.84
N ARG A 89 -9.29 0.12 9.51
CA ARG A 89 -7.96 0.36 8.94
C ARG A 89 -7.97 0.77 7.47
N LEU A 90 -8.90 0.23 6.68
CA LEU A 90 -8.96 0.47 5.24
C LEU A 90 -9.01 1.97 4.85
N PRO A 91 -9.86 2.80 5.48
CA PRO A 91 -9.85 4.25 5.25
C PRO A 91 -8.52 4.93 5.58
N GLU A 92 -7.84 4.50 6.66
CA GLU A 92 -6.55 5.05 7.08
C GLU A 92 -5.44 4.70 6.08
N LEU A 93 -5.42 3.46 5.60
CA LEU A 93 -4.50 2.99 4.58
C LEU A 93 -4.75 3.69 3.24
N GLU A 94 -6.02 3.87 2.85
CA GLU A 94 -6.37 4.59 1.63
C GLU A 94 -5.95 6.06 1.69
N LEU A 95 -6.12 6.73 2.85
CA LEU A 95 -5.65 8.09 3.05
C LEU A 95 -4.12 8.17 2.99
N THR A 96 -3.42 7.27 3.67
CA THR A 96 -1.95 7.21 3.68
C THR A 96 -1.39 7.09 2.28
N VAL A 97 -1.94 6.16 1.48
CA VAL A 97 -1.54 5.99 0.08
C VAL A 97 -1.86 7.25 -0.73
N LYS A 98 -3.05 7.84 -0.60
CA LYS A 98 -3.42 9.06 -1.34
C LYS A 98 -2.50 10.25 -1.02
N THR A 99 -2.16 10.46 0.25
CA THR A 99 -1.24 11.53 0.66
C THR A 99 0.16 11.28 0.10
N ALA A 100 0.63 10.03 0.07
CA ALA A 100 1.93 9.70 -0.52
C ALA A 100 2.00 9.95 -2.04
N LEU A 101 0.87 10.07 -2.73
CA LEU A 101 0.80 10.42 -4.17
C LEU A 101 0.82 11.92 -4.44
N LEU A 102 0.66 12.74 -3.41
CA LEU A 102 0.73 14.19 -3.56
C LEU A 102 2.17 14.58 -3.89
N PRO A 103 2.38 15.52 -4.82
CA PRO A 103 3.71 16.05 -5.08
C PRO A 103 4.28 16.65 -3.79
N LYS A 104 5.54 16.32 -3.49
CA LYS A 104 6.25 16.77 -2.28
C LYS A 104 6.22 18.29 -2.05
N ASP A 105 5.94 19.10 -3.07
CA ASP A 105 5.87 20.57 -2.98
C ASP A 105 4.48 21.12 -2.58
N GLU A 106 3.39 20.33 -2.59
CA GLU A 106 2.03 20.83 -2.28
C GLU A 106 1.53 20.49 -0.86
N ASP A 107 2.26 19.69 -0.09
CA ASP A 107 1.91 19.34 1.30
C ASP A 107 2.32 20.41 2.34
N ASP A 108 2.95 21.52 1.94
CA ASP A 108 3.40 22.57 2.87
C ASP A 108 2.33 23.64 3.22
N GLU A 109 1.13 23.59 2.61
CA GLU A 109 0.11 24.65 2.79
C GLU A 109 -1.13 24.27 3.64
N ARG A 110 -1.15 23.10 4.33
CA ARG A 110 -2.29 22.75 5.20
C ARG A 110 -1.99 22.63 6.70
N ASN A 111 -0.81 23.07 7.13
CA ASN A 111 -0.53 23.38 8.55
C ASN A 111 -0.42 24.89 8.76
N ALA A 112 -1.50 25.62 8.47
CA ALA A 112 -1.68 26.99 8.96
C ALA A 112 -3.08 27.12 9.59
N ILE A 113 -3.11 26.86 10.91
CA ILE A 113 -3.98 27.44 11.96
C ILE A 113 -5.50 27.38 11.75
#